data_AF-A0A437ANM9-F1
#
_entry.id   AF-A0A437ANM9-F1
#
_cell.length_a   1.000
_cell.length_b   1.000
_cell.length_c   1.000
_cell.angle_alpha   90.00
_cell.angle_beta   90.00
_cell.angle_gamma   90.00
#
_symmetry.space_group_name_H-M   'P 1'
#
loop_
_entity.id
_entity.type
_entity.pdbx_description
1 polymer ?
#
loop_
_entity_poly.entity_id
_entity_poly.type
_entity_poly.pdbx_seq_one_letter_code
_entity_poly.pdbx_strand_id
1 'polypeptide(L)'
;MSDKKHKCSFPNCQKSYTKPSYLKIHLNSHTNNRPFKCDQCSKSYTKNSHLTVHKKSHSNEFLICSKCTKKFITKDKLKRHVNSCNILYECKFCLKKYKRFKMLENHLILHSKGSKIYECDKCKSVYKSKRAFDKHLLKHF
;
A
#
# COMPACT_ATOMS: atom_id res chain seq x y z
N MET A 1 -36.72 -2.22 5.54
CA MET A 1 -36.72 -1.58 6.87
C MET A 1 -35.66 -0.49 6.86
N SER A 2 -36.02 0.78 7.09
CA SER A 2 -35.08 1.90 6.97
C SER A 2 -34.28 2.03 8.26
N ASP A 3 -32.96 1.80 8.21
CA ASP A 3 -32.05 2.00 9.35
C ASP A 3 -32.14 3.45 9.86
N LYS A 4 -32.69 3.63 11.07
CA LYS A 4 -32.77 4.93 11.73
C LYS A 4 -31.35 5.46 11.98
N LYS A 5 -31.00 6.57 11.31
CA LYS A 5 -29.67 7.22 11.46
C LYS A 5 -29.66 8.16 12.66
N HIS A 6 -28.56 8.17 13.38
CA HIS A 6 -28.27 9.07 14.49
C HIS A 6 -27.46 10.28 13.99
N LYS A 7 -28.08 11.46 13.99
CA LYS A 7 -27.47 12.71 13.50
C LYS A 7 -26.54 13.33 14.56
N CYS A 8 -25.49 14.01 14.10
CA CYS A 8 -24.68 14.84 14.97
C CYS A 8 -25.47 16.07 15.45
N SER A 9 -25.30 16.43 16.72
CA SER A 9 -25.94 17.58 17.35
C SER A 9 -25.09 18.85 17.32
N PHE A 10 -23.83 18.79 16.85
CA PHE A 10 -22.96 19.96 16.78
C PHE A 10 -23.39 20.94 15.68
N PRO A 11 -23.38 22.27 15.92
CA PRO A 11 -23.65 23.27 14.90
C PRO A 11 -22.77 23.07 13.66
N ASN A 12 -23.36 23.23 12.48
CA ASN A 12 -22.71 23.05 11.18
C ASN A 12 -22.16 21.63 10.88
N CYS A 13 -22.45 20.63 11.72
CA CYS A 13 -22.07 19.23 11.47
C CYS A 13 -23.24 18.41 10.92
N GLN A 14 -23.19 18.09 9.62
CA GLN A 14 -24.26 17.33 8.95
C GLN A 14 -24.05 15.80 8.98
N LYS A 15 -23.07 15.31 9.77
CA LYS A 15 -22.74 13.88 9.82
C LYS A 15 -23.84 13.07 10.53
N SER A 16 -24.11 11.87 10.03
CA SER A 16 -25.03 10.92 10.66
C SER A 16 -24.48 9.50 10.60
N TYR A 17 -24.86 8.67 11.57
CA TYR A 17 -24.31 7.33 11.75
C TYR A 17 -25.43 6.32 11.97
N THR A 18 -25.26 5.11 11.45
CA THR A 18 -26.23 4.01 11.62
C THR A 18 -26.21 3.41 13.01
N LYS A 19 -25.13 3.60 13.78
CA LYS A 19 -25.00 3.09 15.14
C LYS A 19 -24.78 4.23 16.14
N PRO A 20 -25.46 4.22 17.32
CA PRO A 20 -25.24 5.21 18.37
C PRO A 20 -23.79 5.28 18.84
N SER A 21 -23.09 4.14 18.89
CA SER A 21 -21.69 4.07 19.30
C SER A 21 -20.76 4.85 18.38
N TYR A 22 -21.02 4.86 17.07
CA TYR A 22 -20.26 5.66 16.11
C TYR A 22 -20.56 7.15 16.23
N LEU A 23 -21.80 7.53 16.50
CA LEU A 23 -22.13 8.92 16.81
C LEU A 23 -21.40 9.37 18.07
N LYS A 24 -21.41 8.59 19.16
CA LYS A 24 -20.70 8.91 20.41
C LYS A 24 -19.21 9.14 20.18
N ILE A 25 -18.56 8.25 19.42
CA ILE A 25 -17.14 8.41 19.06
C ILE A 25 -16.90 9.64 18.19
N HIS A 26 -17.83 10.00 17.32
CA HIS A 26 -17.72 11.21 16.52
C HIS A 26 -17.84 12.47 17.37
N LEU A 27 -18.77 12.51 18.33
CA LEU A 27 -18.92 13.65 19.25
C LEU A 27 -17.65 13.93 20.04
N ASN A 28 -16.90 12.89 20.40
CA ASN A 28 -15.57 13.01 21.01
C ASN A 28 -14.56 13.82 20.15
N SER A 29 -14.74 13.87 18.82
CA SER A 29 -13.88 14.68 17.95
C SER A 29 -14.20 16.18 18.00
N HIS A 30 -15.41 16.57 18.38
CA HIS A 30 -15.78 17.97 18.53
C HIS A 30 -15.32 18.53 19.88
N THR A 31 -15.43 17.72 20.94
CA THR A 31 -15.04 18.10 22.31
C THR A 31 -13.57 17.85 22.62
N ASN A 32 -12.80 17.33 21.65
CA ASN A 32 -11.44 16.81 21.85
C ASN A 32 -11.33 15.75 22.97
N ASN A 33 -12.45 15.14 23.37
CA ASN A 33 -12.46 14.12 24.40
C ASN A 33 -11.78 12.85 23.90
N ARG A 34 -10.70 12.43 24.56
CA ARG A 34 -9.89 11.27 24.18
C ARG A 34 -9.73 10.34 25.39
N PRO A 35 -10.76 9.54 25.71
CA PRO A 35 -10.79 8.76 26.95
C PRO A 35 -9.74 7.65 26.99
N PHE A 36 -9.23 7.20 25.84
CA PHE A 36 -8.28 6.10 25.76
C PHE A 36 -6.84 6.64 25.77
N LYS A 37 -6.24 6.71 26.95
CA LYS A 37 -4.86 7.21 27.14
C LYS A 37 -3.83 6.09 26.98
N CYS A 38 -2.69 6.42 26.40
CA CYS A 38 -1.52 5.55 26.43
C CYS A 38 -0.83 5.67 27.79
N ASP A 39 -0.40 4.53 28.31
CA ASP A 39 0.36 4.35 29.54
C ASP A 39 1.86 4.62 29.36
N GLN A 40 2.37 4.52 28.14
CA GLN A 40 3.79 4.68 27.82
C GLN A 40 4.14 6.07 27.25
N CYS A 41 3.13 6.90 26.94
CA CYS A 41 3.33 8.27 26.46
C CYS A 41 2.05 9.11 26.63
N SER A 42 2.14 10.43 26.47
CA SER A 42 1.00 11.36 26.65
C SER A 42 -0.08 11.30 25.56
N LYS A 43 -0.01 10.36 24.61
CA LYS A 43 -0.98 10.26 23.50
C LYS A 43 -2.29 9.65 23.96
N SER A 44 -3.40 10.24 23.50
CA SER A 44 -4.76 9.79 23.81
C SER A 44 -5.63 9.69 22.57
N TYR A 45 -6.59 8.77 22.57
CA TYR A 45 -7.40 8.38 21.42
C TYR A 45 -8.90 8.43 21.73
N THR A 46 -9.71 8.64 20.69
CA THR A 46 -11.18 8.63 20.77
C THR A 46 -11.78 7.23 20.67
N LYS A 47 -10.99 6.23 20.23
CA LYS A 47 -11.36 4.82 20.10
C LYS A 47 -10.34 3.91 20.76
N ASN A 48 -10.79 2.89 21.48
CA ASN A 48 -9.91 1.88 22.06
C ASN A 48 -9.05 1.17 21.01
N SER A 49 -9.63 0.80 19.87
CA SER A 49 -8.90 0.12 18.79
C SER A 49 -7.73 0.94 18.24
N HIS A 50 -7.83 2.28 18.24
CA HIS A 50 -6.72 3.15 17.86
C HIS A 50 -5.61 3.14 18.92
N LEU A 51 -5.96 3.11 20.21
CA LEU A 51 -4.98 2.94 21.29
C LEU A 51 -4.28 1.58 21.18
N THR A 52 -5.03 0.50 20.96
CA THR A 52 -4.44 -0.85 20.79
C THR A 52 -3.43 -0.90 19.64
N VAL A 53 -3.79 -0.32 18.48
CA VAL A 53 -2.85 -0.21 17.35
C VAL A 53 -1.67 0.69 17.67
N HIS A 54 -1.88 1.78 18.41
CA HIS A 54 -0.80 2.65 18.83
C HIS A 54 0.18 1.95 19.78
N LYS A 55 -0.30 1.15 20.75
CA LYS A 55 0.59 0.42 21.67
C LYS A 55 1.60 -0.46 20.92
N LYS A 56 1.22 -0.98 19.74
CA LYS A 56 2.14 -1.73 18.88
C LYS A 56 3.29 -0.91 18.29
N SER A 57 3.23 0.43 18.33
CA SER A 57 4.38 1.26 17.95
C SER A 57 5.48 1.26 19.01
N HIS A 58 5.15 0.86 20.24
CA HIS A 58 6.12 0.76 21.34
C HIS A 58 6.72 -0.63 21.46
N SER A 59 6.00 -1.67 21.01
CA SER A 59 6.59 -2.98 20.76
C SER A 59 7.44 -2.90 19.49
N ASN A 60 8.73 -3.22 19.54
CA ASN A 60 9.64 -3.23 18.39
C ASN A 60 9.28 -4.27 17.29
N GLU A 61 8.04 -4.78 17.29
CA GLU A 61 7.49 -5.73 16.34
C GLU A 61 6.84 -5.00 15.16
N PHE A 62 7.57 -4.92 14.05
CA PHE A 62 7.10 -4.33 12.81
C PHE A 62 6.95 -5.36 11.70
N LEU A 63 5.95 -5.19 10.87
CA LEU A 63 5.80 -5.93 9.62
C LEU A 63 6.60 -5.21 8.53
N ILE A 64 7.46 -5.95 7.83
CA ILE A 64 8.32 -5.41 6.78
C ILE A 64 7.67 -5.69 5.42
N CYS A 65 7.76 -4.73 4.51
CA CYS A 65 7.34 -4.94 3.13
C CYS A 65 8.21 -6.00 2.43
N SER A 66 7.60 -6.94 1.72
CA SER A 66 8.37 -7.93 0.94
C SER A 66 9.06 -7.33 -0.29
N LYS A 67 8.66 -6.13 -0.70
CA LYS A 67 9.19 -5.43 -1.87
C LYS A 67 10.20 -4.33 -1.52
N CYS A 68 10.21 -3.84 -0.28
CA CYS A 68 11.10 -2.76 0.18
C CYS A 68 11.34 -2.84 1.69
N THR A 69 12.24 -2.02 2.24
CA THR A 69 12.59 -2.05 3.67
C THR A 69 11.64 -1.26 4.57
N LYS A 70 10.51 -0.74 4.06
CA LYS A 70 9.55 0.03 4.86
C LYS A 70 8.84 -0.84 5.90
N LYS A 71 8.72 -0.31 7.12
CA LYS A 71 8.13 -0.94 8.30
C LYS A 71 6.67 -0.47 8.51
N PHE A 72 5.81 -1.38 8.97
CA PHE A 72 4.39 -1.13 9.19
C PHE A 72 3.91 -1.81 10.48
N ILE A 73 3.05 -1.11 11.23
CA ILE A 73 2.51 -1.59 12.52
C ILE A 73 1.28 -2.51 12.33
N THR A 74 0.61 -2.43 11.18
CA THR A 74 -0.64 -3.17 10.93
C THR A 74 -0.61 -3.84 9.56
N LYS A 75 -1.23 -5.02 9.47
CA LYS A 75 -1.33 -5.82 8.24
C LYS A 75 -2.04 -5.03 7.13
N ASP A 76 -3.10 -4.28 7.43
CA ASP A 76 -3.83 -3.50 6.41
C ASP A 76 -3.00 -2.37 5.80
N LYS A 77 -2.23 -1.64 6.63
CA LYS A 77 -1.32 -0.60 6.12
C LYS A 77 -0.23 -1.21 5.25
N LEU A 78 0.33 -2.36 5.66
CA LEU A 78 1.29 -3.11 4.85
C LEU A 78 0.67 -3.54 3.52
N LYS A 79 -0.52 -4.17 3.52
CA LYS A 79 -1.20 -4.64 2.31
C LYS A 79 -1.45 -3.49 1.32
N ARG A 80 -1.97 -2.36 1.80
CA ARG A 80 -2.17 -1.17 0.96
C ARG A 80 -0.85 -0.66 0.39
N HIS A 81 0.20 -0.62 1.20
CA HIS A 81 1.52 -0.22 0.74
C HIS A 81 2.10 -1.19 -0.29
N VAL A 82 2.04 -2.50 -0.07
CA VAL A 82 2.57 -3.53 -0.99
C VAL A 82 1.94 -3.39 -2.38
N ASN A 83 0.66 -2.99 -2.44
CA ASN A 83 -0.06 -2.75 -3.69
C ASN A 83 0.44 -1.50 -4.43
N SER A 84 0.93 -0.48 -3.70
CA SER A 84 1.42 0.78 -4.27
C SER A 84 2.95 0.96 -4.15
N CYS A 85 3.67 -0.07 -3.73
CA CYS A 85 5.10 0.02 -3.42
C CYS A 85 5.90 0.14 -4.72
N ASN A 86 6.42 1.33 -4.99
CA ASN A 86 7.25 1.62 -6.16
C ASN A 86 8.73 1.60 -5.75
N ILE A 87 9.35 0.41 -5.78
CA ILE A 87 10.81 0.30 -5.73
C ILE A 87 11.33 0.21 -7.16
N LEU A 88 12.42 0.93 -7.42
CA LEU A 88 13.21 0.74 -8.62
C LEU A 88 14.12 -0.46 -8.39
N TYR A 89 13.87 -1.54 -9.13
CA TYR A 89 14.68 -2.74 -9.14
C TYR A 89 15.92 -2.50 -10.00
N GLU A 90 17.10 -2.73 -9.46
CA GLU A 90 18.36 -2.47 -10.14
C GLU A 90 18.98 -3.74 -10.72
N CYS A 91 19.49 -3.68 -11.94
CA CYS A 91 20.20 -4.79 -12.56
C CYS A 91 21.60 -4.92 -11.98
N LYS A 92 21.93 -6.07 -11.40
CA LYS A 92 23.27 -6.34 -10.84
C LYS A 92 24.42 -6.34 -11.87
N PHE A 93 24.12 -6.47 -13.16
CA PHE A 93 25.12 -6.54 -14.23
C PHE A 93 25.39 -5.20 -14.91
N CYS A 94 24.40 -4.30 -14.96
CA CYS A 94 24.51 -3.03 -15.69
C CYS A 94 23.88 -1.81 -14.99
N LEU A 95 23.41 -1.99 -13.75
CA LEU A 95 22.84 -0.97 -12.87
C LEU A 95 21.59 -0.24 -13.41
N LYS A 96 21.00 -0.72 -14.51
CA LYS A 96 19.74 -0.19 -15.02
C LYS A 96 18.61 -0.40 -14.00
N LYS A 97 17.82 0.65 -13.80
CA LYS A 97 16.72 0.71 -12.82
C LYS A 97 15.37 0.47 -13.49
N TYR A 98 14.52 -0.32 -12.84
CA TYR A 98 13.23 -0.76 -13.36
C TYR A 98 12.12 -0.55 -12.35
N LYS A 99 11.00 0.06 -12.77
CA LYS A 99 9.82 0.29 -11.89
C LYS A 99 9.09 -0.97 -11.42
N ARG A 100 9.37 -2.15 -11.99
CA ARG A 100 8.71 -3.42 -11.66
C ARG A 100 9.72 -4.57 -11.73
N PHE A 101 9.67 -5.50 -10.78
CA PHE A 101 10.56 -6.68 -10.75
C PHE A 101 10.50 -7.47 -12.05
N LYS A 102 9.29 -7.65 -12.62
CA LYS A 102 9.11 -8.37 -13.89
C LYS A 102 9.85 -7.74 -15.08
N MET A 103 10.03 -6.43 -15.05
CA MET A 103 10.79 -5.72 -16.09
C MET A 103 12.29 -5.98 -15.93
N LEU A 104 12.79 -5.97 -14.70
CA LEU A 104 14.17 -6.39 -14.41
C LEU A 104 14.37 -7.86 -14.81
N GLU A 105 13.46 -8.76 -14.44
CA GLU A 105 13.54 -10.18 -14.77
C GLU A 105 13.63 -10.42 -16.29
N ASN A 106 12.79 -9.72 -17.08
CA ASN A 106 12.89 -9.77 -18.55
C ASN A 106 14.21 -9.21 -19.07
N HIS A 107 14.73 -8.15 -18.44
CA HIS A 107 16.02 -7.58 -18.79
C HIS A 107 17.18 -8.53 -18.47
N LEU A 108 17.12 -9.28 -17.37
CA LEU A 108 18.20 -10.21 -16.97
C LEU A 108 18.47 -11.31 -18.01
N ILE A 109 17.50 -11.59 -18.87
CA ILE A 109 17.63 -12.55 -19.99
C ILE A 109 18.67 -12.09 -21.01
N LEU A 110 18.91 -10.78 -21.13
CA LEU A 110 19.98 -10.23 -21.99
C LEU A 110 21.38 -10.62 -21.50
N HIS A 111 21.53 -10.97 -20.22
CA HIS A 111 22.81 -11.37 -19.63
C HIS A 111 22.99 -12.89 -19.62
N SER A 112 21.95 -13.68 -19.92
CA SER A 112 22.06 -15.13 -20.02
C SER A 112 22.58 -15.54 -21.41
N LYS A 113 23.85 -15.94 -21.48
CA LYS A 113 24.46 -16.52 -22.69
C LYS A 113 23.69 -17.79 -23.11
N GLY A 114 23.33 -17.90 -24.39
CA GLY A 114 22.76 -19.11 -25.00
C GLY A 114 21.23 -19.15 -25.17
N SER A 115 20.48 -18.15 -24.67
CA SER A 115 19.02 -18.07 -24.91
C SER A 115 18.70 -17.30 -26.19
N LYS A 116 17.88 -17.86 -27.09
CA LYS A 116 17.36 -17.14 -28.25
C LYS A 116 16.36 -16.07 -27.79
N ILE A 117 16.77 -14.81 -27.89
CA ILE A 117 15.97 -13.63 -27.56
C ILE A 117 15.43 -12.97 -28.84
N TYR A 118 14.31 -12.25 -28.69
CA TYR A 118 13.66 -11.50 -29.75
C TYR A 118 13.58 -10.02 -29.31
N GLU A 119 14.19 -9.12 -30.05
CA GLU A 119 14.23 -7.69 -29.76
C GLU A 119 13.39 -6.90 -30.76
N CYS A 120 12.63 -5.90 -30.28
CA CYS A 120 11.84 -5.01 -31.13
C CYS A 120 12.71 -3.83 -31.60
N ASP A 121 12.86 -3.67 -32.91
CA ASP A 121 13.67 -2.58 -33.46
C ASP A 121 13.09 -1.18 -33.18
N LYS A 122 11.76 -1.06 -33.12
CA LYS A 122 11.07 0.24 -32.89
C LYS A 122 11.25 0.77 -31.47
N CYS A 123 11.24 -0.10 -30.45
CA CYS A 123 11.18 0.33 -29.04
C CYS A 123 12.17 -0.38 -28.11
N LYS A 124 13.05 -1.23 -28.65
CA LYS A 124 14.10 -1.96 -27.94
C LYS A 124 13.58 -2.87 -26.81
N SER A 125 12.32 -3.28 -26.91
CA SER A 125 11.70 -4.26 -26.01
C SER A 125 12.19 -5.67 -26.33
N VAL A 126 12.52 -6.46 -25.31
CA VAL A 126 13.13 -7.79 -25.45
C VAL A 126 12.21 -8.89 -24.91
N TYR A 127 12.14 -10.00 -25.63
CA TYR A 127 11.25 -11.13 -25.37
C TYR A 127 12.00 -12.46 -25.46
N LYS A 128 11.64 -13.41 -24.60
CA LYS A 128 12.19 -14.78 -24.61
C LYS A 128 11.41 -15.79 -25.44
N SER A 129 10.22 -15.41 -25.91
CA SER A 129 9.32 -16.29 -26.67
C SER A 129 8.83 -15.57 -27.91
N LYS A 130 8.90 -16.24 -29.07
CA LYS A 130 8.44 -15.69 -30.36
C LYS A 130 6.99 -15.24 -30.30
N ARG A 131 6.09 -16.06 -29.75
CA ARG A 131 4.65 -15.73 -29.59
C ARG A 131 4.39 -14.41 -28.86
N ALA A 132 5.14 -14.11 -27.79
CA ALA A 132 4.96 -12.87 -27.04
C ALA A 132 5.54 -11.66 -27.77
N PHE A 133 6.61 -11.86 -28.54
CA PHE A 133 7.19 -10.85 -29.41
C PHE A 133 6.22 -10.49 -30.56
N ASP A 134 5.66 -11.49 -31.24
CA ASP A 134 4.70 -11.30 -32.33
C ASP A 134 3.47 -10.50 -31.85
N LYS A 135 2.92 -10.86 -30.69
CA LYS A 135 1.79 -10.12 -30.08
C LYS A 135 2.16 -8.67 -29.71
N HIS A 136 3.42 -8.39 -29.40
CA HIS A 136 3.88 -7.03 -29.16
C HIS A 136 3.99 -6.23 -30.46
N LEU A 137 4.49 -6.82 -31.54
CA LEU A 137 4.60 -6.15 -32.84
C LEU A 137 3.25 -5.66 -33.36
N LEU A 138 2.18 -6.41 -33.10
CA LEU A 138 0.79 -6.00 -33.41
C LEU A 138 0.35 -4.68 -32.75
N LYS A 139 1.06 -4.20 -31.72
CA LYS A 139 0.74 -2.93 -31.04
C LYS A 139 1.42 -1.71 -31.69
N HIS A 140 2.28 -1.93 -32.69
CA HIS A 140 2.94 -0.87 -33.46
C HIS A 140 2.29 -0.63 -34.83
N PHE A 141 1.19 -1.33 -35.10
CA PHE A 141 0.25 -1.08 -36.20
C PHE A 141 -0.96 -0.36 -35.60
#